data_AF-A0A7W7R918-F1
#
_entry.id   AF-A0A7W7R918-F1
#
_cell.length_a   1.000
_cell.length_b   1.000
_cell.length_c   1.000
_cell.angle_alpha   90.00
_cell.angle_beta   90.00
_cell.angle_gamma   90.00
#
_symmetry.space_group_name_H-M   'P 1'
#
loop_
_entity.id
_entity.type
_entity.pdbx_description
1 polymer ?
#
loop_
_entity_poly.entity_id
_entity_poly.type
_entity_poly.pdbx_seq_one_letter_code
_entity_poly.pdbx_strand_id
1 'polypeptide(L)' 'MKQLNVRLDDAAHEALEQRAEAAGMSLPDYARKVLAEEADERRERFLTAAAHFAQAWGPAFEAEFGPHPAGGRGAAASAA' A
#
# COMPACT_ATOMS: atom_id res chain seq x y z
N MET A 1 11.66 1.51 18.83
CA MET A 1 10.69 2.47 18.26
C MET A 1 11.46 3.48 17.41
N LYS A 2 11.00 3.78 16.19
CA LYS A 2 11.61 4.82 15.34
C LYS A 2 10.75 6.08 15.43
N GLN A 3 11.38 7.25 15.58
CA GLN A 3 10.70 8.54 15.64
C GLN A 3 10.80 9.25 14.29
N LEU A 4 9.69 9.82 13.81
CA LEU A 4 9.63 10.66 12.63
C LEU A 4 9.30 12.09 13.06
N ASN A 5 10.18 13.05 12.76
CA ASN A 5 9.91 14.47 13.00
C ASN A 5 9.36 15.09 11.70
N VAL A 6 8.10 15.54 11.74
CA VAL A 6 7.44 16.19 10.61
C VAL A 6 7.32 17.68 10.93
N ARG A 7 7.80 18.54 10.04
CA ARG A 7 7.57 19.99 10.14
C ARG A 7 6.24 20.29 9.45
N LEU A 8 5.36 20.95 10.16
CA LEU A 8 4.07 21.42 9.68
C LEU A 8 4.07 22.95 9.75
N ASP A 9 3.45 23.58 8.76
CA ASP A 9 3.02 24.97 8.92
C ASP A 9 1.78 25.05 9.82
N ASP A 10 1.47 26.26 10.29
CA ASP A 10 0.41 26.49 11.26
C ASP A 10 -0.96 26.04 10.74
N ALA A 11 -1.24 26.28 9.45
CA ALA A 11 -2.52 25.91 8.84
C ALA A 11 -2.68 24.39 8.73
N ALA A 12 -1.61 23.68 8.35
CA ALA A 12 -1.61 22.23 8.31
C ALA A 12 -1.74 21.61 9.70
N HIS A 13 -1.10 22.21 10.71
CA HIS A 13 -1.22 21.78 12.10
C HIS A 13 -2.66 21.94 12.61
N GLU A 14 -3.26 23.11 12.43
CA GLU A 14 -4.61 23.41 12.88
C GLU A 14 -5.66 22.51 12.21
N ALA A 15 -5.55 22.28 10.90
CA ALA A 15 -6.44 21.38 10.19
C ALA A 15 -6.31 19.92 10.69
N LEU A 16 -5.11 19.49 11.06
CA LEU A 16 -4.89 18.14 11.59
C LEU A 16 -5.44 18.00 13.02
N GLU A 17 -5.30 19.04 13.83
CA GLU A 17 -5.84 19.11 15.19
C GLU A 17 -7.37 19.06 15.20
N GLN A 18 -8.04 19.90 14.38
CA GLN A 18 -9.50 19.88 14.26
C GLN A 18 -10.03 18.50 13.84
N ARG A 19 -9.33 17.81 12.94
CA ARG A 19 -9.70 16.46 12.51
C ARG A 19 -9.46 15.41 13.60
N ALA A 20 -8.38 15.53 14.35
CA ALA A 20 -8.10 14.66 15.49
C ALA A 20 -9.17 14.81 16.57
N GLU A 21 -9.55 16.05 16.91
CA GLU A 21 -10.64 16.35 17.84
C GLU A 21 -11.98 15.79 17.36
N ALA A 22 -12.32 16.00 16.08
CA ALA A 22 -13.54 15.46 15.48
C ALA A 22 -13.57 13.91 15.51
N ALA A 23 -12.41 13.26 15.45
CA ALA A 23 -12.26 11.82 15.59
C ALA A 23 -12.19 11.35 17.05
N GLY A 24 -12.15 12.26 18.04
CA GLY A 24 -11.96 11.94 19.46
C GLY A 24 -10.58 11.35 19.77
N MET A 25 -9.56 11.69 18.98
CA MET A 25 -8.21 11.15 19.08
C MET A 25 -7.22 12.24 19.45
N SER A 26 -6.10 11.86 20.08
CA SER A 26 -4.97 12.77 20.21
C SER A 26 -4.36 13.05 18.83
N LEU A 27 -3.79 14.24 18.63
CA LEU A 27 -3.14 14.61 17.38
C LEU A 27 -2.07 13.59 16.92
N PRO A 28 -1.18 13.06 17.81
CA PRO A 28 -0.23 12.01 17.42
C PRO A 28 -0.89 10.69 17.02
N ASP A 29 -1.99 10.29 17.66
CA ASP A 29 -2.71 9.05 17.32
C ASP A 29 -3.41 9.17 15.97
N TYR A 30 -4.03 10.32 15.74
CA TYR A 30 -4.68 10.63 14.47
C TYR A 30 -3.67 10.67 13.33
N ALA A 31 -2.51 11.35 13.52
CA ALA A 31 -1.44 11.38 12.52
C ALA A 31 -0.92 9.98 12.19
N ARG A 32 -0.77 9.09 13.18
CA ARG A 32 -0.39 7.69 12.96
C ARG A 32 -1.44 6.93 12.15
N LYS A 33 -2.72 7.11 12.46
CA LYS A 33 -3.83 6.50 11.72
C LYS A 33 -3.82 6.94 10.25
N VAL A 34 -3.72 8.26 9.99
CA VAL A 34 -3.67 8.81 8.63
C VAL A 34 -2.48 8.24 7.85
N LEU A 35 -1.29 8.18 8.44
CA LEU A 35 -0.11 7.61 7.79
C LEU A 35 -0.26 6.11 7.48
N ALA A 36 -0.94 5.35 8.35
CA ALA A 36 -1.23 3.94 8.11
C ALA A 36 -2.24 3.76 6.96
N GLU A 37 -3.33 4.53 6.98
CA GLU A 37 -4.37 4.50 5.93
C GLU A 37 -3.79 4.91 4.56
N GLU A 38 -2.95 5.94 4.50
CA GLU A 38 -2.27 6.38 3.27
C GLU A 38 -1.28 5.33 2.71
N ALA A 39 -0.64 4.54 3.58
CA ALA A 39 0.25 3.46 3.16
C ALA A 39 -0.54 2.28 2.60
N ASP A 40 -1.68 1.96 3.23
CA ASP A 40 -2.55 0.86 2.81
C ASP A 40 -3.35 1.21 1.56
N GLU A 41 -3.90 2.42 1.43
CA GLU A 41 -4.72 2.84 0.29
C GLU A 41 -3.91 2.84 -1.02
N ARG A 42 -2.67 3.34 -0.98
CA ARG A 42 -1.77 3.29 -2.14
C ARG A 42 -1.41 1.85 -2.52
N ARG A 43 -1.19 1.00 -1.52
CA ARG A 43 -0.91 -0.43 -1.74
C ARG A 43 -2.11 -1.16 -2.32
N GLU A 44 -3.31 -0.94 -1.79
CA GLU A 44 -4.55 -1.52 -2.28
C GLU A 44 -4.83 -1.09 -3.72
N ARG A 45 -4.77 0.22 -4.01
CA ARG A 45 -4.96 0.74 -5.38
C ARG A 45 -3.97 0.12 -6.36
N PHE A 46 -2.69 0.02 -5.98
CA PHE A 46 -1.68 -0.60 -6.81
C PHE A 46 -1.96 -2.09 -7.07
N LEU A 47 -2.28 -2.86 -6.03
CA LEU A 47 -2.56 -4.29 -6.16
C LEU A 47 -3.83 -4.55 -6.98
N THR A 48 -4.88 -3.74 -6.80
CA THR A 48 -6.10 -3.80 -7.61
C THR A 48 -5.82 -3.50 -9.07
N ALA A 49 -5.03 -2.44 -9.36
CA ALA A 49 -4.63 -2.13 -10.73
C ALA A 49 -3.77 -3.25 -11.35
N ALA A 50 -2.85 -3.84 -10.59
CA ALA A 50 -2.04 -4.97 -11.05
C ALA A 50 -2.88 -6.22 -11.33
N ALA A 51 -3.87 -6.51 -10.47
CA ALA A 51 -4.81 -7.62 -10.69
C ALA A 51 -5.66 -7.40 -11.96
N HIS A 52 -6.18 -6.18 -12.14
CA HIS A 52 -6.92 -5.82 -13.35
C HIS A 52 -6.04 -5.94 -14.60
N PHE A 53 -4.79 -5.47 -14.54
CA PHE A 53 -3.82 -5.62 -15.63
C PHE A 53 -3.59 -7.10 -15.97
N ALA A 54 -3.33 -7.94 -14.97
CA ALA A 54 -3.12 -9.38 -15.17
C ALA A 54 -4.35 -10.07 -15.77
N GLN A 55 -5.56 -9.68 -15.36
CA GLN A 55 -6.79 -10.22 -15.90
C GLN A 55 -7.03 -9.79 -17.36
N ALA A 56 -6.80 -8.51 -17.67
CA ALA A 56 -7.03 -7.96 -19.01
C ALA A 56 -6.02 -8.48 -20.03
N TRP A 57 -4.76 -8.62 -19.64
CA TRP A 57 -3.67 -9.01 -20.54
C TRP A 57 -3.32 -10.49 -20.48
N GLY A 58 -3.76 -11.21 -19.45
CA GLY A 58 -3.50 -12.64 -19.26
C GLY A 58 -3.78 -13.48 -20.50
N PRO A 59 -4.96 -13.38 -21.14
CA PRO A 59 -5.27 -14.15 -22.33
C PRO A 59 -4.34 -13.87 -23.53
N ALA A 60 -3.95 -12.60 -23.72
CA ALA A 60 -3.02 -12.22 -24.79
C ALA A 60 -1.60 -12.74 -24.49
N PHE A 61 -1.20 -12.73 -23.22
CA PHE A 61 0.09 -13.25 -22.78
C PHE A 61 0.16 -14.78 -22.94
N GLU A 62 -0.90 -15.49 -22.57
CA GLU A 62 -1.00 -16.95 -22.79
C GLU A 62 -1.01 -17.31 -24.28
N ALA A 63 -1.65 -16.49 -25.12
CA ALA A 63 -1.66 -16.71 -26.58
C ALA A 63 -0.27 -16.54 -27.21
N GLU A 64 0.52 -15.58 -26.74
CA GLU A 64 1.86 -15.30 -27.27
C GLU A 64 2.93 -16.24 -26.70
N PHE A 65 2.88 -16.54 -25.40
CA PHE A 65 3.96 -17.21 -24.68
C PHE A 65 3.61 -18.61 -24.15
N GLY A 66 2.35 -19.04 -24.29
CA GLY A 66 1.86 -20.29 -23.72
C GLY A 66 1.45 -20.16 -22.24
N PRO A 67 0.93 -21.25 -21.63
CA PRO A 67 0.40 -21.23 -20.27
C PRO A 67 1.50 -20.95 -19.23
N HIS A 68 1.16 -20.17 -18.20
CA HIS A 68 2.07 -19.90 -17.09
C HIS A 68 2.45 -21.22 -16.38
N PRO A 69 3.76 -21.53 -16.20
CA PRO A 69 4.17 -22.74 -15.51
C PRO A 69 3.77 -22.66 -14.03
N ALA A 70 2.84 -23.52 -13.60
CA ALA A 70 2.31 -23.56 -12.24
C ALA A 70 3.31 -24.01 -11.15
N GLY A 71 4.61 -24.14 -11.46
CA GLY A 71 5.61 -24.72 -10.57
C GLY A 71 6.93 -23.96 -10.57
N GLY A 72 7.18 -23.15 -9.53
CA GLY A 72 8.44 -22.42 -9.40
C GLY A 72 8.75 -21.79 -8.04
N ARG A 73 8.02 -22.12 -6.96
CA ARG A 73 8.37 -21.66 -5.59
C ARG A 73 8.86 -22.76 -4.66
N GLY A 74 9.27 -23.92 -5.20
CA GLY A 74 9.74 -25.06 -4.40
C GLY A 74 11.09 -25.67 -4.79
N ALA A 75 11.67 -25.34 -5.95
CA ALA A 75 12.83 -26.06 -6.48
C ALA A 75 14.19 -25.35 -6.29
N ALA A 76 14.24 -24.15 -5.71
CA ALA A 76 15.49 -23.38 -5.55
C ALA A 76 16.11 -23.47 -4.15
N ALA A 77 15.55 -24.26 -3.22
CA ALA A 77 16.08 -24.41 -1.86
C ALA A 77 16.84 -25.74 -1.63
N SER A 78 17.11 -26.52 -2.67
CA SER A 78 17.90 -27.76 -2.56
C SER A 78 18.90 -27.92 -3.70
N ALA A 79 19.67 -26.87 -4.01
CA ALA A 79 20.91 -27.00 -4.80
C ALA A 79 21.72 -25.68 -4.74
N ALA A 80 22.45 -25.48 -3.64
CA ALA A 80 23.75 -24.79 -3.58
C ALA A 80 24.27 -24.80 -2.13
#